data_AF-A0A7W6RZR4-F1
#
_entry.id   AF-A0A7W6RZR4-F1
#
_cell.length_a   1.000
_cell.length_b   1.000
_cell.length_c   1.000
_cell.angle_alpha   90.00
_cell.angle_beta   90.00
_cell.angle_gamma   90.00
#
_symmetry.space_group_name_H-M   'P 1'
#
loop_
_entity.id
_entity.type
_entity.pdbx_description
1 polymer ?
#
loop_
_entity_poly.entity_id
_entity_poly.type
_entity_poly.pdbx_seq_one_letter_code
_entity_poly.pdbx_strand_id
1 'polypeptide(L)'
;MFKFFAWVIGVPVIVIAVFFAIDNQDPVVLGLWPTQYELQVPLYWAVEGALLAGFIIGVFLTWLAGGRARGQVRHYRRETNSARREAANATVRAERAEAKLKEAGKA
;
A
#
# COMPACT_ATOMS: atom_id res chain seq x y z
N MET A 1 -5.08 0.97 16.78
CA MET A 1 -3.67 1.43 16.70
C MET A 1 -3.42 2.39 15.55
N PHE A 2 -3.71 2.03 14.28
CA PHE A 2 -3.40 2.89 13.12
C PHE A 2 -3.98 4.33 13.23
N LYS A 3 -5.21 4.48 13.72
CA LYS A 3 -5.84 5.80 13.94
C LYS A 3 -5.08 6.71 14.92
N PHE A 4 -4.38 6.13 15.91
CA PHE A 4 -3.60 6.89 16.89
C PHE A 4 -2.32 7.42 16.25
N PHE A 5 -1.57 6.57 15.54
CA PHE A 5 -0.38 7.01 14.79
C PHE A 5 -0.72 8.05 13.72
N ALA A 6 -1.83 7.86 13.01
CA ALA A 6 -2.31 8.84 12.03
C ALA A 6 -2.58 10.21 12.68
N TRP A 7 -3.12 10.24 13.90
CA TRP A 7 -3.35 11.50 14.65
C TRP A 7 -2.05 12.10 15.20
N VAL A 8 -1.17 11.27 15.78
CA VAL A 8 0.10 11.71 16.36
C VAL A 8 1.03 12.34 15.32
N ILE A 9 1.00 11.86 14.08
CA ILE A 9 1.81 12.42 13.00
C ILE A 9 1.03 13.49 12.24
N GLY A 10 -0.25 13.24 11.94
CA GLY A 10 -1.07 14.13 11.12
C GLY A 10 -1.31 15.49 11.77
N VAL A 11 -1.57 15.55 13.08
CA VAL A 11 -1.84 16.83 13.75
C VAL A 11 -0.63 17.75 13.74
N PRO A 12 0.58 17.32 14.18
CA PRO A 12 1.76 18.18 14.08
C PRO A 12 2.05 18.66 12.66
N VAL A 13 1.88 17.78 11.66
CA VAL A 13 2.08 18.17 10.25
C VAL A 13 1.10 19.26 9.83
N ILE A 14 -0.19 19.12 10.17
CA ILE A 14 -1.21 20.14 9.88
C ILE A 14 -0.89 21.44 10.61
N VAL A 15 -0.48 21.38 11.88
CA VAL A 15 -0.11 22.56 12.66
C VAL A 15 1.05 23.28 11.99
N ILE A 16 2.12 22.56 11.60
CA ILE A 16 3.27 23.13 10.91
C ILE A 16 2.85 23.79 9.59
N ALA A 17 2.03 23.10 8.77
CA ALA A 17 1.54 23.66 7.51
C ALA A 17 0.72 24.95 7.73
N VAL A 18 -0.20 24.95 8.70
CA VAL A 18 -1.00 26.14 9.01
C VAL A 18 -0.13 27.33 9.45
N PHE A 19 0.83 27.11 10.36
CA PHE A 19 1.74 28.18 10.79
C PHE A 19 2.63 28.66 9.65
N PHE A 20 3.13 27.74 8.82
CA PHE A 20 3.92 28.08 7.64
C PHE A 20 3.10 28.94 6.68
N ALA A 21 1.84 28.58 6.40
CA ALA A 21 0.95 29.35 5.53
C ALA A 21 0.60 30.74 6.07
N ILE A 22 0.46 30.89 7.39
CA ILE A 22 0.20 32.19 8.02
C ILE A 22 1.42 33.11 7.90
N ASP A 23 2.62 32.59 8.16
CA ASP A 23 3.86 33.38 8.20
C ASP A 23 4.42 33.65 6.80
N ASN A 24 4.18 32.76 5.84
CA ASN A 24 4.78 32.78 4.51
C ASN A 24 3.77 33.19 3.42
N GLN A 25 3.06 34.30 3.65
CA GLN A 25 2.16 34.91 2.66
C GLN A 25 2.87 35.77 1.62
N ASP A 26 4.17 36.01 1.80
CA ASP A 26 4.96 36.83 0.89
C ASP A 26 5.00 36.23 -0.53
N PRO A 27 4.85 37.07 -1.57
CA PRO A 27 4.86 36.61 -2.94
C PRO A 27 6.26 36.16 -3.36
N VAL A 28 6.33 35.02 -4.05
CA VAL A 28 7.53 34.51 -4.71
C VAL A 28 7.25 34.31 -6.19
N VAL A 29 8.29 34.53 -7.01
CA VAL A 29 8.23 34.35 -8.45
C VAL A 29 8.71 32.94 -8.79
N LEU A 30 7.86 32.15 -9.42
CA LEU A 30 8.18 30.84 -9.96
C LEU A 30 8.34 30.93 -11.48
N GLY A 31 9.55 30.64 -11.97
CA GLY A 31 9.80 30.49 -13.40
C GLY A 31 9.25 29.14 -13.91
N LEU A 32 8.37 29.17 -14.91
CA LEU A 32 7.74 27.97 -15.46
C LEU A 32 8.57 27.37 -16.60
N TRP A 33 9.73 26.80 -16.31
CA TRP A 33 10.55 26.13 -17.33
C TRP A 33 9.77 24.96 -17.99
N PRO A 34 9.86 24.74 -19.33
CA PRO A 34 10.72 25.40 -20.33
C PRO A 34 10.13 26.68 -20.95
N THR A 35 9.06 27.22 -20.39
CA THR A 35 8.40 28.43 -20.89
C THR A 35 9.06 29.71 -20.36
N GLN A 36 8.66 30.86 -20.91
CA GLN A 36 9.10 32.19 -20.43
C GLN A 36 8.10 32.85 -19.48
N TYR A 37 7.10 32.10 -19.02
CA TYR A 37 6.10 32.61 -18.10
C TYR A 37 6.59 32.53 -16.66
N GLU A 38 6.22 33.54 -15.89
CA GLU A 38 6.46 33.63 -14.46
C GLU A 38 5.12 33.62 -13.73
N LEU A 39 5.06 32.85 -12.65
CA LEU A 39 3.90 32.76 -11.79
C LEU A 39 4.25 33.35 -10.43
N GLN A 40 3.55 34.40 -10.03
CA GLN A 40 3.65 34.97 -8.69
C GLN A 40 2.60 34.33 -7.78
N VAL A 41 3.06 33.66 -6.73
CA VAL A 41 2.21 33.03 -5.71
C VAL A 41 2.82 33.27 -4.34
N PRO A 42 2.01 33.25 -3.26
CA PRO A 42 2.57 33.22 -1.92
C PRO A 42 3.49 32.01 -1.72
N LEU A 43 4.57 32.16 -0.96
CA LEU A 43 5.56 31.11 -0.72
C LEU A 43 4.94 29.79 -0.23
N TYR A 44 3.91 29.86 0.61
CA TYR A 44 3.23 28.66 1.10
C TYR A 44 2.58 27.82 -0.01
N TRP A 45 1.98 28.45 -1.03
CA TRP A 45 1.41 27.72 -2.17
C TRP A 45 2.49 26.95 -2.93
N ALA A 46 3.66 27.57 -3.13
CA ALA A 46 4.76 26.96 -3.86
C ALA A 46 5.29 25.72 -3.13
N VAL A 47 5.57 25.85 -1.83
CA VAL A 47 6.19 24.79 -1.03
C VAL A 47 5.18 23.67 -0.72
N GLU A 48 4.02 24.01 -0.17
CA GLU A 48 3.01 23.01 0.21
C GLU A 48 2.41 22.34 -1.02
N GLY A 49 2.20 23.10 -2.11
CA GLY A 49 1.73 22.56 -3.38
C GLY A 49 2.72 21.54 -3.96
N ALA A 50 4.02 21.84 -3.95
CA ALA A 50 5.05 20.90 -4.40
C ALA A 50 5.11 19.64 -3.52
N LEU A 51 5.03 19.79 -2.20
CA LEU A 51 4.99 18.67 -1.26
C LEU A 51 3.77 17.78 -1.47
N LEU A 52 2.58 18.38 -1.63
CA LEU A 52 1.33 17.67 -1.87
C LEU A 52 1.38 16.93 -3.22
N ALA A 53 1.85 17.60 -4.27
CA ALA A 53 2.01 16.98 -5.59
C ALA A 53 2.99 15.79 -5.54
N GLY A 54 4.14 15.97 -4.90
CA GLY A 54 5.12 14.91 -4.68
C GLY A 54 4.54 13.71 -3.90
N PHE A 55 3.76 13.98 -2.86
CA PHE A 55 3.07 12.94 -2.09
C PHE A 55 2.06 12.16 -2.94
N ILE A 56 1.21 12.85 -3.70
CA ILE A 56 0.23 12.22 -4.59
C ILE A 56 0.94 11.33 -5.62
N ILE A 57 2.01 11.83 -6.24
CA ILE A 57 2.83 11.08 -7.19
C ILE A 57 3.44 9.85 -6.51
N GLY A 58 4.01 10.00 -5.32
CA GLY A 58 4.58 8.89 -4.56
C GLY A 58 3.54 7.79 -4.23
N VAL A 59 2.36 8.18 -3.75
CA VAL A 59 1.25 7.25 -3.48
C VAL A 59 0.81 6.56 -4.76
N PHE A 60 0.70 7.29 -5.86
CA PHE A 60 0.33 6.72 -7.16
C PHE A 60 1.36 5.70 -7.66
N LEU A 61 2.65 6.04 -7.63
CA LEU A 61 3.75 5.17 -8.06
C LEU A 61 3.84 3.91 -7.19
N THR A 62 3.73 4.05 -5.86
CA THR A 62 3.72 2.89 -4.94
C THR A 62 2.51 2.00 -5.16
N TRP A 63 1.34 2.57 -5.46
CA TRP A 63 0.15 1.79 -5.79
C TRP A 63 0.31 1.00 -7.09
N LEU A 64 0.92 1.60 -8.12
CA LEU A 64 1.26 0.93 -9.37
C LEU A 64 2.27 -0.22 -9.15
N ALA A 65 3.36 0.05 -8.43
CA ALA A 65 4.37 -0.96 -8.10
C ALA A 65 3.78 -2.13 -7.29
N GLY A 66 2.90 -1.83 -6.34
CA GLY A 66 2.18 -2.82 -5.54
C GLY A 66 1.19 -3.67 -6.35
N GLY A 67 0.79 -3.26 -7.56
CA GLY A 67 -0.15 -4.00 -8.41
C GLY A 67 0.34 -5.40 -8.77
N ARG A 68 1.61 -5.54 -9.14
CA ARG A 68 2.22 -6.83 -9.47
C ARG A 68 2.32 -7.74 -8.24
N ALA A 69 2.69 -7.18 -7.09
CA ALA A 69 2.71 -7.91 -5.82
C ALA A 69 1.32 -8.42 -5.42
N ARG A 70 0.26 -7.62 -5.61
CA ARG A 70 -1.14 -8.06 -5.38
C ARG A 70 -1.54 -9.25 -6.26
N GLY A 71 -1.10 -9.26 -7.53
CA GLY A 71 -1.31 -10.38 -8.45
C GLY A 71 -0.60 -11.66 -8.00
N GLN A 72 0.68 -11.55 -7.65
CA GLN A 72 1.50 -12.67 -7.17
C GLN A 72 0.95 -13.26 -5.86
N VAL A 73 0.57 -12.41 -4.91
CA VAL A 73 -0.07 -12.85 -3.66
C VAL A 73 -1.33 -13.67 -3.95
N ARG A 74 -2.14 -13.27 -4.94
CA ARG A 74 -3.35 -14.03 -5.32
C ARG A 74 -3.01 -15.37 -5.98
N HIS A 75 -1.93 -15.43 -6.76
CA HIS A 75 -1.45 -16.66 -7.39
C HIS A 75 -0.93 -17.66 -6.35
N TYR A 76 0.04 -17.25 -5.53
CA TYR A 76 0.60 -18.11 -4.48
C TYR A 76 -0.48 -18.56 -3.47
N ARG A 77 -1.46 -17.70 -3.17
CA ARG A 77 -2.58 -18.06 -2.31
C ARG A 77 -3.52 -19.10 -2.94
N ARG A 78 -3.59 -19.22 -4.28
CA ARG A 78 -4.32 -20.29 -4.96
C ARG A 78 -3.54 -21.60 -4.93
N GLU A 79 -2.24 -21.57 -5.24
CA GLU A 79 -1.37 -22.75 -5.22
C GLU A 79 -1.25 -23.37 -3.82
N THR A 80 -1.07 -22.54 -2.79
CA THR A 80 -1.05 -23.03 -1.40
C THR A 80 -2.37 -23.67 -1.00
N ASN A 81 -3.51 -23.14 -1.46
CA ASN A 81 -4.81 -23.74 -1.20
C ASN A 81 -5.03 -25.06 -1.97
N SER A 82 -4.56 -25.19 -3.21
CA SER A 82 -4.65 -26.46 -3.95
C SER A 82 -3.76 -27.52 -3.33
N ALA A 83 -2.50 -27.19 -3.02
CA ALA A 83 -1.58 -28.08 -2.33
C ALA A 83 -2.12 -28.55 -0.98
N ARG A 84 -2.74 -27.64 -0.20
CA ARG A 84 -3.36 -28.00 1.09
C ARG A 84 -4.55 -28.95 0.93
N ARG A 85 -5.35 -28.81 -0.14
CA ARG A 85 -6.46 -29.72 -0.46
C ARG A 85 -5.96 -31.10 -0.88
N GLU A 86 -4.92 -31.14 -1.71
CA GLU A 86 -4.31 -32.40 -2.14
C GLU A 86 -3.71 -33.16 -0.96
N ALA A 87 -3.00 -32.47 -0.06
CA ALA A 87 -2.47 -33.05 1.17
C ALA A 87 -3.59 -33.64 2.04
N ALA A 88 -4.68 -32.90 2.26
CA ALA A 88 -5.83 -33.38 3.03
C ALA A 88 -6.53 -34.58 2.36
N ASN A 89 -6.61 -34.60 1.04
CA ASN A 89 -7.19 -35.74 0.31
C ASN A 89 -6.28 -36.97 0.38
N ALA A 90 -4.96 -36.78 0.36
CA ALA A 90 -3.99 -37.86 0.48
C ALA A 90 -4.05 -38.52 1.87
N THR A 91 -4.17 -37.74 2.95
CA THR A 91 -4.32 -38.29 4.31
C THR A 91 -5.60 -39.10 4.45
N VAL A 92 -6.74 -38.59 3.95
CA VAL A 92 -8.02 -39.32 3.98
C VAL A 92 -7.94 -40.63 3.17
N ARG A 93 -7.22 -40.64 2.04
CA ARG A 93 -7.02 -41.86 1.24
C ARG A 93 -6.16 -42.88 1.98
N ALA A 94 -5.10 -42.44 2.66
CA ALA A 94 -4.25 -43.30 3.47
C ALA A 94 -5.03 -43.95 4.62
N GLU A 95 -5.81 -43.15 5.38
CA GLU A 95 -6.67 -43.66 6.45
C GLU A 95 -7.69 -44.70 5.94
N ARG A 96 -8.30 -44.47 4.78
CA ARG A 96 -9.22 -45.42 4.15
C ARG A 96 -8.52 -46.70 3.69
N ALA A 97 -7.29 -46.61 3.20
CA ALA A 97 -6.51 -47.77 2.80
C ALA A 97 -6.14 -48.63 4.02
N GLU A 98 -5.71 -47.99 5.12
CA GLU A 98 -5.43 -48.67 6.38
C GLU A 98 -6.68 -49.34 6.98
N ALA A 99 -7.84 -48.67 6.93
CA ALA A 99 -9.10 -49.24 7.38
C ALA A 99 -9.47 -50.52 6.58
N LYS A 100 -9.35 -50.48 5.25
CA LYS A 100 -9.59 -51.64 4.39
C LYS A 100 -8.65 -52.80 4.68
N LEU A 101 -7.36 -52.52 4.94
CA LEU A 101 -6.39 -53.55 5.31
C LEU A 101 -6.72 -54.19 6.67
N LYS A 102 -7.16 -53.40 7.65
CA LYS A 102 -7.61 -53.91 8.96
C LYS A 102 -8.89 -54.74 8.87
N GLU A 103 -9.80 -54.40 7.97
CA GLU A 103 -11.01 -55.19 7.70
C GLU A 103 -10.66 -56.51 6.99
N ALA A 104 -9.78 -56.48 5.99
CA ALA A 104 -9.36 -57.67 5.25
C ALA A 104 -8.53 -58.65 6.10
N GLY A 105 -7.71 -58.15 7.04
CA GLY A 105 -6.95 -59.00 7.96
C GLY A 105 -7.76 -59.57 9.14
N LYS A 106 -9.03 -59.18 9.28
CA LYS A 106 -9.98 -59.74 10.27
C LYS A 106 -10.89 -60.82 9.70
N ALA A 107 -10.91 -60.97 8.37
CA ALA A 107 -11.64 -62.02 7.64
C ALA A 107 -10.75 -63.25 7.43
#